data_AF-A0A8H7SAP1-F1
#
_entry.id   AF-A0A8H7SAP1-F1
#
_cell.length_a   1.000
_cell.length_b   1.000
_cell.length_c   1.000
_cell.angle_alpha   90.00
_cell.angle_beta   90.00
_cell.angle_gamma   90.00
#
_symmetry.space_group_name_H-M   'P 1'
#
loop_
_entity.id
_entity.type
_entity.pdbx_description
1 polymer ?
#
loop_
_entity_poly.entity_id
_entity_poly.type
_entity_poly.pdbx_seq_one_letter_code
_entity_poly.pdbx_strand_id
1 'polypeptide(L)'
;MTSRRLLRNKILVVGNKDSSLIDFVKGIFKACEKEFPQKLVDDQLKKSDGKQSGISIPWVIDTKYYTASVDFWLDQVDGDLEVIKGYTNEENGIGQVVDAFLSSFDGIKDWVQFLETSEPSIQLCVGSGEPKEDEDHDLGMIEDWCLDHQFEYVDLDEKTVEPLDKAGWDLAVDVLQTNLWDGMAQKEPDVNGSNKNKMGETVYDDDDFYKELQMLSLENEKDKNRQLKKGQDNDKNDEFSIDDNKDLDDLDFEMPNQSDIKKMQEQLFADLDGEDGLDKAFETMQALREQGQNLPDEERRKLAAKVALSFAAQLGV
;
A
#
# COMPACT_ATOMS: atom_id res chain seq x y z
N MET A 1 32.91 -1.04 1.49
CA MET A 1 31.93 -1.50 2.49
C MET A 1 30.57 -1.20 1.91
N THR A 2 29.81 -2.20 1.49
CA THR A 2 28.46 -2.02 0.95
C THR A 2 27.56 -1.57 2.10
N SER A 3 27.13 -0.31 2.09
CA SER A 3 26.13 0.19 3.03
C SER A 3 24.89 -0.70 2.88
N ARG A 4 24.52 -1.41 3.95
CA ARG A 4 23.34 -2.27 3.95
C ARG A 4 22.15 -1.32 3.89
N ARG A 5 21.38 -1.35 2.80
CA ARG A 5 20.15 -0.56 2.65
C ARG A 5 19.26 -0.84 3.87
N LEU A 6 18.86 0.22 4.58
CA LEU A 6 17.85 0.13 5.63
C LEU A 6 16.52 -0.19 4.95
N LEU A 7 15.80 -1.18 5.47
CA LEU A 7 14.49 -1.55 4.97
C LEU A 7 13.43 -0.72 5.69
N ARG A 8 12.54 -0.11 4.92
CA ARG A 8 11.37 0.59 5.44
C ARG A 8 10.25 -0.39 5.76
N ASN A 9 10.41 -1.14 6.85
CA ASN A 9 9.53 -2.24 7.22
C ASN A 9 9.11 -2.20 8.70
N LYS A 10 9.07 -1.01 9.31
CA LYS A 10 8.67 -0.81 10.70
C LYS A 10 7.29 -0.18 10.79
N ILE A 11 6.51 -0.68 11.74
CA ILE A 11 5.21 -0.17 12.13
C ILE A 11 5.37 0.49 13.49
N LEU A 12 5.38 1.81 13.55
CA LEU A 12 5.49 2.54 14.81
C LEU A 12 4.10 2.67 15.44
N VAL A 13 3.90 2.08 16.62
CA VAL A 13 2.64 2.15 17.38
C VAL A 13 2.89 2.96 18.64
N VAL A 14 2.18 4.07 18.76
CA VAL A 14 2.38 5.02 19.86
C VAL A 14 1.09 5.33 20.60
N GLY A 15 1.22 5.52 21.91
CA GLY A 15 0.11 5.96 22.73
C GLY A 15 0.57 6.50 24.07
N ASN A 16 -0.39 6.71 24.96
CA ASN A 16 -0.15 7.31 26.27
C ASN A 16 0.21 6.19 27.28
N LYS A 17 0.59 6.56 28.51
CA LYS A 17 0.93 5.57 29.58
C LYS A 17 -0.16 4.56 29.85
N ASP A 18 -1.40 5.01 29.76
CA ASP A 18 -2.58 4.21 30.06
C ASP A 18 -3.02 3.35 28.86
N SER A 19 -2.43 3.58 27.67
CA SER A 19 -2.73 2.83 26.45
C SER A 19 -2.10 1.44 26.50
N SER A 20 -2.92 0.40 26.32
CA SER A 20 -2.44 -0.98 26.21
C SER A 20 -1.99 -1.30 24.77
N LEU A 21 -0.82 -0.80 24.37
CA LEU A 21 -0.27 -0.98 23.01
C LEU A 21 -0.07 -2.46 22.67
N ILE A 22 0.36 -3.26 23.64
CA ILE A 22 0.49 -4.72 23.47
C ILE A 22 -0.85 -5.37 23.16
N ASP A 23 -1.94 -4.97 23.83
CA ASP A 23 -3.26 -5.55 23.57
C ASP A 23 -3.79 -5.11 22.20
N PHE A 24 -3.48 -3.88 21.77
CA PHE A 24 -3.74 -3.44 20.41
C PHE A 24 -3.06 -4.36 19.38
N VAL A 25 -1.75 -4.61 19.52
CA VAL A 25 -1.03 -5.51 18.60
C VAL A 25 -1.57 -6.94 18.69
N LYS A 26 -1.95 -7.44 19.87
CA LYS A 26 -2.63 -8.74 19.99
C LYS A 26 -3.94 -8.77 19.21
N GLY A 27 -4.69 -7.67 19.18
CA GLY A 27 -5.90 -7.52 18.38
C GLY A 27 -5.62 -7.73 16.88
N ILE A 28 -4.58 -7.10 16.35
CA ILE A 28 -4.11 -7.32 14.97
C ILE A 28 -3.76 -8.78 14.71
N PHE A 29 -2.96 -9.41 15.58
CA PHE A 29 -2.60 -10.83 15.46
C PHE A 29 -3.83 -11.75 15.47
N LYS A 30 -4.80 -11.46 16.35
CA LYS A 30 -6.04 -12.21 16.46
C LYS A 30 -6.89 -12.07 15.19
N ALA A 31 -7.03 -10.86 14.66
CA ALA A 31 -7.82 -10.58 13.46
C ALA A 31 -7.23 -11.26 12.21
N CYS A 32 -5.89 -11.34 12.10
CA CYS A 32 -5.25 -12.08 11.02
C CYS A 32 -5.05 -13.59 11.31
N GLU A 33 -5.68 -14.12 12.37
CA GLU A 33 -5.58 -15.53 12.79
C GLU A 33 -4.12 -16.05 12.97
N LYS A 34 -3.22 -15.19 13.45
CA LYS A 34 -1.82 -15.54 13.73
C LYS A 34 -1.57 -15.68 15.23
N GLU A 35 -0.63 -16.55 15.60
CA GLU A 35 -0.18 -16.66 16.98
C GLU A 35 0.66 -15.45 17.39
N PHE A 36 0.24 -14.79 18.48
CA PHE A 36 1.02 -13.71 19.08
C PHE A 36 2.28 -14.27 19.76
N PRO A 37 3.48 -13.69 19.55
CA PRO A 37 4.74 -14.19 20.10
C PRO A 37 4.88 -13.86 21.61
N GLN A 38 3.98 -14.39 22.44
CA GLN A 38 3.82 -14.04 23.85
C GLN A 38 5.12 -14.16 24.64
N LYS A 39 5.86 -15.26 24.46
CA LYS A 39 7.13 -15.50 25.17
C LYS A 39 8.18 -14.42 24.90
N LEU A 40 8.29 -13.98 23.64
CA LEU A 40 9.25 -12.95 23.24
C LEU A 40 8.89 -11.60 23.88
N VAL A 41 7.60 -11.27 23.90
CA VAL A 41 7.10 -10.03 24.52
C VAL A 41 7.28 -10.07 26.04
N ASP A 42 6.95 -11.19 26.69
CA ASP A 42 7.15 -11.38 28.14
C ASP A 42 8.62 -11.24 28.53
N ASP A 43 9.54 -11.78 27.72
CA ASP A 43 10.97 -11.67 27.98
C ASP A 43 11.51 -10.25 27.76
N GLN A 44 10.92 -9.47 26.82
CA GLN A 44 11.24 -8.05 26.65
C GLN A 44 10.67 -7.20 27.80
N LEU A 45 9.41 -7.42 28.19
CA LEU A 45 8.78 -6.75 29.33
C LEU A 45 9.56 -6.95 30.64
N LYS A 46 10.06 -8.17 30.89
CA LYS A 46 10.90 -8.44 32.06
C LYS A 46 12.21 -7.65 32.03
N LYS A 47 12.79 -7.41 30.85
CA LYS A 47 14.03 -6.63 30.70
C LYS A 47 13.79 -5.13 30.82
N SER A 48 12.60 -4.66 30.44
CA SER A 48 12.20 -3.24 30.50
C SER A 48 11.50 -2.85 31.80
N ASP A 49 11.50 -3.72 32.82
CA ASP A 49 10.80 -3.51 34.10
C ASP A 49 9.30 -3.23 33.92
N GLY A 50 8.67 -3.92 32.97
CA GLY A 50 7.24 -3.82 32.65
C GLY A 50 6.87 -2.67 31.70
N LYS A 51 7.84 -1.87 31.23
CA LYS A 51 7.58 -0.79 30.26
C LYS A 51 7.34 -1.33 28.86
N GLN A 52 6.34 -0.79 28.16
CA GLN A 52 6.03 -1.18 26.78
C GLN A 52 6.92 -0.46 25.75
N SER A 53 7.42 0.74 26.07
CA SER A 53 8.36 1.48 25.22
C SER A 53 9.60 0.69 24.85
N GLY A 54 9.93 0.68 23.56
CA GLY A 54 11.09 -0.01 23.00
C GLY A 54 10.89 -1.51 22.76
N ILE A 55 9.67 -2.04 22.96
CA ILE A 55 9.35 -3.41 22.58
C ILE A 55 9.22 -3.51 21.06
N SER A 56 9.87 -4.51 20.49
CA SER A 56 9.77 -4.87 19.08
C SER A 56 9.07 -6.22 18.93
N ILE A 57 8.00 -6.27 18.14
CA ILE A 57 7.19 -7.47 17.90
C ILE A 57 7.23 -7.81 16.41
N PRO A 58 7.91 -8.91 16.01
CA PRO A 58 7.98 -9.31 14.61
C PRO A 58 6.63 -9.83 14.12
N TRP A 59 6.25 -9.45 12.92
CA TRP A 59 5.06 -9.93 12.23
C TRP A 59 5.38 -10.27 10.77
N VAL A 60 4.82 -11.37 10.29
CA VAL A 60 4.96 -11.78 8.89
C VAL A 60 3.62 -11.58 8.21
N ILE A 61 3.59 -10.60 7.32
CA ILE A 61 2.48 -10.40 6.41
C ILE A 61 2.58 -11.47 5.33
N ASP A 62 1.49 -12.17 5.10
CA ASP A 62 1.43 -13.33 4.23
C ASP A 62 0.12 -13.28 3.45
N THR A 63 0.12 -12.51 2.35
CA THR A 63 -1.05 -12.32 1.49
C THR A 63 -1.03 -13.33 0.34
N LYS A 64 -2.06 -13.33 -0.52
CA LYS A 64 -2.03 -14.15 -1.75
C LYS A 64 -0.95 -13.71 -2.74
N TYR A 65 -0.45 -12.48 -2.62
CA TYR A 65 0.46 -11.88 -3.59
C TYR A 65 1.91 -11.81 -3.12
N TYR A 66 2.13 -11.62 -1.82
CA TYR A 66 3.47 -11.42 -1.30
C TYR A 66 3.59 -11.89 0.15
N THR A 67 4.84 -12.00 0.58
CA THR A 67 5.22 -12.14 1.98
C THR A 67 6.14 -10.99 2.38
N ALA A 68 5.94 -10.39 3.55
CA ALA A 68 6.80 -9.35 4.07
C ALA A 68 7.09 -9.59 5.56
N SER A 69 8.34 -9.37 5.96
CA SER A 69 8.71 -9.36 7.38
C SER A 69 8.71 -7.93 7.86
N VAL A 70 7.83 -7.61 8.79
CA VAL A 70 7.70 -6.28 9.41
C VAL A 70 7.85 -6.40 10.92
N ASP A 71 8.18 -5.29 11.58
CA ASP A 71 8.24 -5.25 13.05
C ASP A 71 7.36 -4.11 13.57
N PHE A 72 6.49 -4.43 14.52
CA PHE A 72 5.85 -3.42 15.36
C PHE A 72 6.86 -2.88 16.36
N TRP A 73 7.01 -1.57 16.41
CA TRP A 73 7.79 -0.84 17.41
C TRP A 73 6.82 -0.10 18.32
N LEU A 74 6.86 -0.41 19.60
CA LEU A 74 5.98 0.21 20.59
C LEU A 74 6.68 1.37 21.29
N ASP A 75 6.03 2.52 21.37
CA ASP A 75 6.46 3.59 22.26
C ASP A 75 5.31 4.25 23.00
N GLN A 76 5.56 4.60 24.26
CA GLN A 76 4.65 5.36 25.11
C GLN A 76 5.30 6.71 25.41
N VAL A 77 4.61 7.79 25.07
CA VAL A 77 5.09 9.16 25.32
C VAL A 77 4.13 9.87 26.25
N ASP A 78 4.70 10.54 27.26
CA ASP A 78 3.93 11.26 28.29
C ASP A 78 3.77 12.75 27.95
N GLY A 79 3.57 13.08 26.68
CA GLY A 79 3.64 14.46 26.20
C GLY A 79 5.03 15.11 26.33
N ASP A 80 6.09 14.31 26.55
CA ASP A 80 7.46 14.78 26.52
C ASP A 80 7.94 14.94 25.07
N LEU A 81 7.74 16.14 24.53
CA LEU A 81 8.13 16.51 23.18
C LEU A 81 9.64 16.37 22.92
N GLU A 82 10.51 16.28 23.94
CA GLU A 82 11.94 16.03 23.73
C GLU A 82 12.21 14.60 23.25
N VAL A 83 11.42 13.62 23.72
CA VAL A 83 11.51 12.24 23.26
C VAL A 83 11.14 12.15 21.78
N ILE A 84 10.03 12.81 21.38
CA ILE A 84 9.56 12.84 19.99
C ILE A 84 10.58 13.56 19.08
N LYS A 85 11.25 14.61 19.55
CA LYS A 85 12.36 15.24 18.80
C LYS A 85 13.53 14.28 18.55
N GLY A 86 13.71 13.27 19.39
CA GLY A 86 14.64 12.18 19.13
C GLY A 86 14.26 11.39 17.88
N TYR A 87 12.98 11.17 17.63
CA TYR A 87 12.48 10.46 16.44
C TYR A 87 12.65 11.26 15.15
N THR A 88 12.58 12.59 15.23
CA THR A 88 12.77 13.49 14.07
C THR A 88 14.24 13.73 13.72
N ASN A 89 15.18 13.28 14.55
CA ASN A 89 16.59 13.38 14.24
C ASN A 89 16.98 12.35 13.17
N GLU A 90 17.36 12.83 11.98
CA GLU A 90 17.82 12.01 10.86
C GLU A 90 18.99 11.07 11.22
N GLU A 91 19.86 11.46 12.15
CA GLU A 91 20.99 10.63 12.59
C GLU A 91 20.54 9.34 13.29
N ASN A 92 19.33 9.32 13.85
CA ASN A 92 18.77 8.13 14.50
C ASN A 92 18.16 7.14 13.51
N GLY A 93 17.90 7.56 12.27
CA GLY A 93 17.41 6.71 11.18
C GLY A 93 16.00 6.13 11.37
N ILE A 94 15.27 6.52 12.42
CA ILE A 94 13.94 5.97 12.73
C ILE A 94 12.94 6.30 11.63
N GLY A 95 12.87 7.56 11.19
CA GLY A 95 12.00 7.96 10.08
C GLY A 95 12.31 7.25 8.76
N GLN A 96 13.52 6.72 8.56
CA GLN A 96 13.92 6.02 7.33
C GLN A 96 13.47 4.55 7.31
N VAL A 97 13.06 3.99 8.45
CA VAL A 97 12.65 2.58 8.56
C VAL A 97 11.17 2.41 8.85
N VAL A 98 10.50 3.46 9.36
CA VAL A 98 9.06 3.49 9.61
C VAL A 98 8.30 3.72 8.30
N ASP A 99 7.39 2.81 7.99
CA ASP A 99 6.51 2.91 6.80
C ASP A 99 5.02 2.91 7.19
N ALA A 100 4.72 2.60 8.45
CA ALA A 100 3.38 2.75 9.01
C ALA A 100 3.45 3.35 10.40
N PHE A 101 2.52 4.26 10.69
CA PHE A 101 2.36 4.91 11.97
C PHE A 101 0.93 4.74 12.49
N LEU A 102 0.80 4.29 13.73
CA LEU A 102 -0.47 3.97 14.37
C LEU A 102 -0.56 4.68 15.73
N SER A 103 -1.65 5.43 15.96
CA SER A 103 -1.91 6.06 17.25
C SER A 103 -3.40 6.26 17.52
N SER A 104 -3.76 6.59 18.76
CA SER A 104 -5.09 7.10 19.10
C SER A 104 -5.16 8.61 18.85
N PHE A 105 -6.37 9.15 18.71
CA PHE A 105 -6.57 10.57 18.41
C PHE A 105 -5.95 11.52 19.43
N ASP A 106 -5.98 11.19 20.72
CA ASP A 106 -5.41 12.05 21.76
C ASP A 106 -3.88 12.22 21.67
N GLY A 107 -3.18 11.18 21.22
CA GLY A 107 -1.72 11.15 21.18
C GLY A 107 -1.12 11.65 19.87
N ILE A 108 -1.92 11.67 18.79
CA ILE A 108 -1.42 11.83 17.41
C ILE A 108 -0.83 13.22 17.14
N LYS A 109 -1.37 14.26 17.77
CA LYS A 109 -1.02 15.67 17.51
C LYS A 109 0.44 15.98 17.85
N ASP A 110 1.00 15.30 18.83
CA ASP A 110 2.39 15.48 19.24
C ASP A 110 3.38 14.93 18.21
N TRP A 111 2.93 14.08 17.29
CA TRP A 111 3.76 13.39 16.30
C TRP A 111 3.75 14.03 14.90
N VAL A 112 2.95 15.08 14.68
CA VAL A 112 2.80 15.72 13.35
C VAL A 112 4.15 16.07 12.73
N GLN A 113 5.07 16.67 13.49
CA GLN A 113 6.40 17.02 12.98
C GLN A 113 7.21 15.79 12.52
N PHE A 114 7.10 14.67 13.24
CA PHE A 114 7.74 13.42 12.85
C PHE A 114 7.15 12.88 11.55
N LEU A 115 5.83 12.97 11.38
CA LEU A 115 5.12 12.45 10.21
C LEU A 115 5.38 13.29 8.96
N GLU A 116 5.45 14.61 9.09
CA GLU A 116 5.85 15.50 7.99
C GLU A 116 7.28 15.23 7.50
N THR A 117 8.15 14.70 8.37
CA THR A 117 9.54 14.40 8.01
C THR A 117 9.72 12.96 7.51
N SER A 118 9.04 12.02 8.15
CA SER A 118 9.18 10.58 7.87
C SER A 118 8.25 10.08 6.77
N GLU A 119 7.15 10.78 6.51
CA GLU A 119 6.14 10.52 5.47
C GLU A 119 5.76 9.03 5.32
N PRO A 120 5.37 8.32 6.41
CA PRO A 120 5.04 6.90 6.33
C PRO A 120 3.88 6.67 5.36
N SER A 121 3.94 5.57 4.60
CA SER A 121 2.93 5.21 3.60
C SER A 121 1.56 4.94 4.23
N ILE A 122 1.53 4.48 5.49
CA ILE A 122 0.32 4.32 6.28
C ILE A 122 0.35 5.27 7.48
N GLN A 123 -0.73 6.02 7.66
CA GLN A 123 -1.01 6.83 8.84
C GLN A 123 -2.41 6.45 9.34
N LEU A 124 -2.47 5.71 10.45
CA LEU A 124 -3.71 5.15 10.98
C LEU A 124 -4.03 5.74 12.35
N CYS A 125 -5.20 6.35 12.48
CA CYS A 125 -5.77 6.77 13.75
C CYS A 125 -6.80 5.73 14.20
N VAL A 126 -6.64 5.16 15.39
CA VAL A 126 -7.54 4.12 15.91
C VAL A 126 -8.38 4.61 17.08
N GLY A 127 -9.67 4.32 17.02
CA GLY A 127 -10.63 4.47 18.11
C GLY A 127 -10.94 3.12 18.75
N SER A 128 -11.17 3.10 20.07
CA SER A 128 -11.69 1.92 20.76
C SER A 128 -12.55 2.32 21.95
N GLY A 129 -13.65 1.60 22.15
CA GLY A 129 -14.65 1.83 23.19
C GLY A 129 -15.84 2.65 22.67
N GLU A 130 -16.94 2.60 23.42
CA GLU A 130 -18.04 3.56 23.21
C GLU A 130 -17.51 4.98 23.50
N PRO A 131 -17.80 5.98 22.64
CA PRO A 131 -17.44 7.36 22.92
C PRO A 131 -18.02 7.73 24.27
N LYS A 132 -17.18 8.14 25.22
CA LYS A 132 -17.70 8.50 26.55
C LYS A 132 -18.55 9.75 26.37
N GLU A 133 -19.74 9.78 26.96
CA GLU A 133 -20.64 10.96 26.90
C GLU A 133 -19.99 12.27 27.40
N ASP A 134 -18.82 12.18 28.06
CA ASP A 134 -18.00 13.28 28.57
C ASP A 134 -16.74 13.57 27.71
N GLU A 135 -16.50 12.89 26.59
CA GLU A 135 -15.36 13.15 25.70
C GLU A 135 -15.61 14.42 24.86
N ASP A 136 -14.66 15.35 24.92
CA ASP A 136 -14.71 16.72 24.35
C ASP A 136 -14.74 16.75 22.80
N HIS A 137 -14.75 15.58 22.14
CA HIS A 137 -14.61 15.42 20.69
C HIS A 137 -15.76 14.57 20.13
N ASP A 138 -16.63 15.19 19.34
CA ASP A 138 -17.60 14.47 18.52
C ASP A 138 -16.87 13.66 17.43
N LEU A 139 -17.36 12.47 17.09
CA LEU A 139 -16.73 11.57 16.10
C LEU A 139 -16.48 12.28 14.77
N GLY A 140 -17.42 13.12 14.33
CA GLY A 140 -17.24 13.91 13.10
C GLY A 140 -16.02 14.84 13.16
N MET A 141 -15.67 15.38 14.34
CA MET A 141 -14.46 16.20 14.48
C MET A 141 -13.17 15.38 14.39
N ILE A 142 -13.21 14.14 14.86
CA ILE A 142 -12.07 13.22 14.79
C ILE A 142 -11.84 12.83 13.33
N GLU A 143 -12.90 12.43 12.63
CA GLU A 143 -12.85 12.05 11.22
C GLU A 143 -12.38 13.20 10.33
N ASP A 144 -12.95 14.40 10.49
CA ASP A 144 -12.55 15.61 9.76
C ASP A 144 -11.06 15.92 9.98
N TRP A 145 -10.60 15.85 11.23
CA TRP A 145 -9.20 16.10 11.55
C TRP A 145 -8.28 15.03 10.94
N CYS A 146 -8.66 13.76 11.01
CA CYS A 146 -7.88 12.68 10.40
C CYS A 146 -7.76 12.87 8.89
N LEU A 147 -8.87 13.17 8.22
CA LEU A 147 -8.91 13.43 6.78
C LEU A 147 -7.99 14.59 6.39
N ASP A 148 -8.07 15.72 7.11
CA ASP A 148 -7.24 16.90 6.87
C ASP A 148 -5.73 16.62 7.03
N HIS A 149 -5.36 15.63 7.84
CA HIS A 149 -3.97 15.25 8.12
C HIS A 149 -3.55 13.94 7.46
N GLN A 150 -4.34 13.42 6.51
CA GLN A 150 -4.06 12.18 5.75
C GLN A 150 -4.00 10.92 6.62
N PHE A 151 -4.70 10.92 7.74
CA PHE A 151 -4.93 9.73 8.53
C PHE A 151 -6.18 9.00 8.10
N GLU A 152 -6.07 7.68 8.02
CA GLU A 152 -7.23 6.81 7.97
C GLU A 152 -7.71 6.57 9.41
N TYR A 153 -8.97 6.92 9.69
CA TYR A 153 -9.59 6.64 10.98
C TYR A 153 -10.26 5.27 10.96
N VAL A 154 -10.02 4.46 11.98
CA VAL A 154 -10.68 3.15 12.15
C VAL A 154 -11.22 3.03 13.57
N ASP A 155 -12.53 2.89 13.69
CA ASP A 155 -13.18 2.45 14.93
C ASP A 155 -13.05 0.94 15.07
N LEU A 156 -12.21 0.48 16.00
CA LEU A 156 -11.90 -0.94 16.21
C LEU A 156 -13.09 -1.76 16.71
N ASP A 157 -14.14 -1.12 17.25
CA ASP A 157 -15.35 -1.80 17.73
C ASP A 157 -16.47 -1.82 16.67
N GLU A 158 -16.28 -1.11 15.56
CA GLU A 158 -17.22 -1.09 14.45
C GLU A 158 -17.38 -2.49 13.83
N LYS A 159 -18.62 -2.78 13.44
CA LYS A 159 -18.98 -4.02 12.75
C LYS A 159 -19.81 -3.68 11.53
N THR A 160 -19.48 -4.31 10.42
CA THR A 160 -20.30 -4.28 9.22
C THR A 160 -21.15 -5.54 9.10
N VAL A 161 -22.35 -5.39 8.52
CA VAL A 161 -23.24 -6.50 8.16
C VAL A 161 -23.09 -6.88 6.69
N GLU A 162 -22.42 -6.04 5.91
CA GLU A 162 -22.21 -6.24 4.48
C GLU A 162 -21.05 -7.23 4.27
N PRO A 163 -21.26 -8.36 3.57
CA PRO A 163 -20.26 -9.43 3.50
C PRO A 163 -18.92 -9.06 2.85
N LEU A 164 -18.88 -7.99 2.06
CA LEU A 164 -17.69 -7.55 1.32
C LEU A 164 -16.97 -6.38 1.99
N ASP A 165 -17.63 -5.70 2.92
CA ASP A 165 -17.04 -4.56 3.62
C ASP A 165 -16.16 -5.08 4.77
N LYS A 166 -15.10 -4.34 5.08
CA LYS A 166 -14.28 -4.57 6.26
C LYS A 166 -14.48 -3.42 7.23
N ALA A 167 -14.56 -3.72 8.52
CA ALA A 167 -14.70 -2.74 9.59
C ALA A 167 -13.84 -3.15 10.79
N GLY A 168 -13.57 -2.20 11.68
CA GLY A 168 -12.78 -2.40 12.89
C GLY A 168 -11.45 -3.10 12.65
N TRP A 169 -11.21 -4.19 13.39
CA TRP A 169 -9.94 -4.91 13.31
C TRP A 169 -9.61 -5.46 11.92
N ASP A 170 -10.62 -5.90 11.16
CA ASP A 170 -10.41 -6.47 9.82
C ASP A 170 -9.99 -5.37 8.84
N LEU A 171 -10.55 -4.17 8.98
CA LEU A 171 -10.13 -3.00 8.20
C LEU A 171 -8.70 -2.58 8.54
N ALA A 172 -8.37 -2.47 9.83
CA ALA A 172 -7.02 -2.12 10.28
C ALA A 172 -5.96 -3.11 9.75
N VAL A 173 -6.26 -4.41 9.74
CA VAL A 173 -5.39 -5.43 9.14
C VAL A 173 -5.26 -5.23 7.64
N ASP A 174 -6.35 -4.93 6.94
CA ASP A 174 -6.33 -4.78 5.49
C ASP A 174 -5.48 -3.60 5.03
N VAL A 175 -5.59 -2.46 5.71
CA VAL A 175 -4.74 -1.28 5.47
C VAL A 175 -3.26 -1.66 5.58
N LEU A 176 -2.88 -2.42 6.61
CA LEU A 176 -1.50 -2.88 6.77
C LEU A 176 -1.06 -3.90 5.70
N GLN A 177 -1.97 -4.77 5.25
CA GLN A 177 -1.68 -5.81 4.26
C GLN A 177 -1.69 -5.31 2.81
N THR A 178 -2.33 -4.17 2.54
CA THR A 178 -2.38 -3.57 1.20
C THR A 178 -1.16 -2.71 0.87
N ASN A 179 -0.36 -2.35 1.88
CA ASN A 179 0.88 -1.60 1.68
C ASN A 179 2.00 -2.40 0.99
N LEU A 180 2.91 -1.68 0.33
CA LEU A 180 4.06 -2.22 -0.39
C LEU A 180 5.32 -2.15 0.48
N TRP A 181 5.52 -3.21 1.26
CA TRP A 181 6.61 -3.24 2.24
C TRP A 181 7.99 -3.41 1.61
N ASP A 182 8.95 -2.63 2.09
CA ASP A 182 10.35 -2.73 1.69
C ASP A 182 10.92 -4.11 2.07
N GLY A 183 11.43 -4.84 1.08
CA GLY A 183 11.92 -6.21 1.27
C GLY A 183 10.85 -7.30 1.21
N MET A 184 9.62 -7.00 0.75
CA MET A 184 8.63 -8.02 0.44
C MET A 184 9.10 -8.95 -0.69
N ALA A 185 8.70 -10.22 -0.61
CA ALA A 185 8.91 -11.23 -1.65
C ALA A 185 7.56 -11.59 -2.27
N GLN A 186 7.43 -11.38 -3.58
CA GLN A 186 6.25 -11.79 -4.34
C GLN A 186 6.15 -13.31 -4.35
N LYS A 187 4.92 -13.81 -4.25
CA LYS A 187 4.61 -15.23 -4.44
C LYS A 187 4.49 -15.50 -5.93
N GLU A 188 5.23 -16.49 -6.43
CA GLU A 188 4.99 -16.99 -7.77
C GLU A 188 3.58 -17.60 -7.85
N PRO A 189 2.85 -17.40 -8.95
CA PRO A 189 1.58 -18.07 -9.15
C PRO A 189 1.81 -19.59 -9.14
N ASP A 190 0.93 -20.31 -8.45
CA ASP A 190 1.00 -21.76 -8.29
C ASP A 190 0.78 -22.44 -9.67
N VAL A 191 1.82 -22.60 -10.47
CA VAL A 191 1.75 -23.18 -11.83
C VAL A 191 1.38 -24.68 -11.81
N ASN A 192 1.30 -25.29 -10.62
CA ASN A 192 1.05 -26.72 -10.44
C ASN A 192 -0.39 -27.10 -10.05
N GLY A 193 -1.32 -26.14 -9.99
CA GLY A 193 -2.75 -26.42 -9.87
C GLY A 193 -3.35 -26.88 -11.21
N SER A 194 -3.16 -28.15 -11.59
CA SER A 194 -3.83 -28.76 -12.74
C SER A 194 -5.36 -28.83 -12.54
N ASN A 195 -6.07 -27.71 -12.68
CA ASN A 195 -7.51 -27.69 -12.84
C ASN A 195 -7.87 -28.06 -14.29
N LYS A 196 -7.83 -29.36 -14.57
CA LYS A 196 -8.64 -29.93 -15.65
C LYS A 196 -10.10 -29.85 -15.23
N ASN A 197 -10.80 -28.76 -15.54
CA ASN A 197 -12.25 -28.78 -15.75
C ASN A 197 -12.71 -27.61 -16.64
N LYS A 198 -13.04 -27.99 -17.88
CA LYS A 198 -14.13 -27.51 -18.75
C LYS A 198 -14.65 -26.06 -18.58
N MET A 199 -14.25 -25.23 -19.54
CA MET A 199 -15.13 -24.55 -20.51
C MET A 199 -16.36 -23.80 -19.96
N GLY A 200 -16.26 -22.47 -19.92
CA GLY A 200 -17.38 -21.54 -19.94
C GLY A 200 -17.23 -20.42 -18.91
N GLU A 201 -17.12 -19.17 -19.40
CA GLU A 201 -17.22 -17.91 -18.64
C GLU A 201 -15.94 -17.50 -17.87
N THR A 202 -15.04 -16.81 -18.57
CA THR A 202 -13.94 -16.05 -17.94
C THR A 202 -14.52 -14.78 -17.32
N VAL A 203 -14.88 -14.86 -16.05
CA VAL A 203 -14.94 -13.67 -15.19
C VAL A 203 -13.53 -13.12 -15.15
N TYR A 204 -13.32 -11.90 -15.66
CA TYR A 204 -12.10 -11.15 -15.35
C TYR A 204 -12.14 -10.91 -13.85
N ASP A 205 -11.26 -11.59 -13.12
CA ASP A 205 -11.09 -11.40 -11.69
C ASP A 205 -10.38 -10.06 -11.51
N ASP A 206 -10.90 -9.18 -10.66
CA ASP A 206 -10.30 -7.86 -10.38
C ASP A 206 -8.82 -7.99 -9.98
N ASP A 207 -8.43 -9.17 -9.47
CA ASP A 207 -7.08 -9.61 -9.11
C ASP A 207 -6.02 -9.52 -10.23
N ASP A 208 -6.39 -9.73 -11.50
CA ASP A 208 -5.41 -9.63 -12.61
C ASP A 208 -5.13 -8.15 -12.98
N PHE A 209 -6.09 -7.26 -12.77
CA PHE A 209 -5.93 -5.82 -12.99
C PHE A 209 -5.00 -5.19 -11.95
N TYR A 210 -5.13 -5.58 -10.67
CA TYR A 210 -4.23 -5.08 -9.60
C TYR A 210 -2.78 -5.54 -9.82
N LYS A 211 -2.55 -6.74 -10.33
CA LYS A 211 -1.20 -7.20 -10.72
C LYS A 211 -0.60 -6.37 -11.84
N GLU A 212 -1.39 -6.03 -12.85
CA GLU A 212 -0.94 -5.19 -13.97
C GLU A 212 -0.59 -3.77 -13.49
N LEU A 213 -1.42 -3.18 -12.61
CA LEU A 213 -1.14 -1.89 -11.98
C LEU A 213 0.16 -1.91 -11.14
N GLN A 214 0.39 -2.99 -10.39
CA GLN A 214 1.56 -3.14 -9.53
C GLN A 214 2.85 -3.31 -10.35
N MET A 215 2.80 -4.03 -11.48
CA MET A 215 3.93 -4.16 -12.40
C MET A 215 4.29 -2.82 -13.06
N LEU A 216 3.29 -2.05 -13.49
CA LEU A 216 3.49 -0.73 -14.10
C LEU A 216 4.16 0.25 -13.13
N SER A 217 3.76 0.26 -11.86
CA SER A 217 4.38 1.12 -10.84
C SER A 217 5.87 0.78 -10.61
N LEU A 218 6.20 -0.51 -10.51
CA LEU A 218 7.58 -0.99 -10.35
C LEU A 218 8.48 -0.68 -11.55
N GLU A 219 7.91 -0.66 -12.76
CA GLU A 219 8.64 -0.33 -13.98
C GLU A 219 8.96 1.18 -14.06
N ASN A 220 8.00 2.02 -13.66
CA ASN A 220 8.20 3.47 -13.53
C ASN A 220 9.26 3.84 -12.48
N GLU A 221 9.38 3.11 -11.36
CA GLU A 221 10.48 3.31 -10.40
C GLU A 221 11.86 2.90 -10.95
N LYS A 222 11.92 1.82 -11.74
CA LYS A 222 13.16 1.38 -12.41
C LYS A 222 13.63 2.39 -13.44
N ASP A 223 12.70 3.02 -14.17
CA ASP A 223 13.03 4.03 -15.18
C ASP A 223 13.41 5.39 -14.56
N LYS A 224 12.80 5.79 -13.44
CA LYS A 224 13.27 6.95 -12.63
C LYS A 224 14.72 6.75 -12.15
N ASN A 225 15.06 5.53 -11.69
CA ASN A 225 16.43 5.20 -11.28
C ASN A 225 17.44 5.10 -12.44
N ARG A 226 16.99 4.78 -13.67
CA ARG A 226 17.83 4.81 -14.87
C ARG A 226 18.11 6.23 -15.36
N GLN A 227 17.19 7.17 -15.17
CA GLN A 227 17.41 8.58 -15.55
C GLN A 227 18.41 9.30 -14.63
N LEU A 228 18.44 8.96 -13.33
CA LEU A 228 19.42 9.50 -12.37
C LEU A 228 20.88 9.07 -12.66
N LYS A 229 21.10 7.95 -13.38
CA LYS A 229 22.43 7.45 -13.72
C LYS A 229 23.00 7.95 -15.05
N LYS A 230 22.23 8.68 -15.87
CA LYS A 230 22.70 9.20 -17.18
C LYS A 230 23.42 10.55 -17.11
N GLY A 231 23.65 11.11 -15.92
CA GLY A 231 24.29 12.43 -15.73
C GLY A 231 25.82 12.44 -15.65
N GLN A 232 26.49 11.29 -15.57
CA GLN A 232 27.95 11.22 -15.46
C GLN A 232 28.47 10.05 -16.31
N ASP A 233 28.80 10.35 -17.57
CA ASP A 233 30.11 10.09 -18.18
C ASP A 233 30.00 10.06 -19.71
N ASN A 234 30.76 10.96 -20.33
CA ASN A 234 30.98 11.03 -21.77
C ASN A 234 31.93 9.90 -22.22
N ASP A 235 31.75 9.52 -23.49
CA ASP A 235 32.78 8.95 -24.37
C ASP A 235 33.24 7.50 -24.11
N LYS A 236 32.63 6.56 -24.85
CA LYS A 236 33.28 5.87 -25.98
C LYS A 236 32.40 4.75 -26.53
N ASN A 237 32.39 4.65 -27.86
CA ASN A 237 31.87 3.53 -28.63
C ASN A 237 32.45 2.20 -28.12
N ASP A 238 31.58 1.29 -27.69
CA ASP A 238 31.83 -0.14 -27.84
C ASP A 238 30.49 -0.85 -28.08
N GLU A 239 30.42 -1.48 -29.25
CA GLU A 239 29.34 -2.33 -29.72
C GLU A 239 29.43 -3.64 -28.93
N PHE A 240 28.55 -3.84 -27.95
CA PHE A 240 28.46 -5.10 -27.21
C PHE A 240 27.05 -5.68 -27.31
N SER A 241 26.98 -6.74 -28.10
CA SER A 241 25.86 -7.67 -28.24
C SER A 241 25.48 -8.27 -26.89
N ILE A 242 24.22 -8.09 -26.48
CA ILE A 242 23.58 -8.87 -25.42
C ILE A 242 22.65 -9.85 -26.12
N ASP A 243 23.10 -11.11 -26.17
CA ASP A 243 22.25 -12.26 -26.50
C ASP A 243 21.85 -12.95 -25.18
N ASP A 244 20.67 -13.56 -25.21
CA ASP A 244 20.04 -14.42 -24.20
C ASP A 244 19.46 -13.76 -22.92
N ASN A 245 18.29 -13.15 -23.08
CA ASN A 245 17.13 -13.47 -22.24
C ASN A 245 16.01 -14.01 -23.15
N LYS A 246 16.15 -15.28 -23.53
CA LYS A 246 15.02 -16.07 -24.03
C LYS A 246 14.06 -16.26 -22.86
N ASP A 247 12.89 -15.61 -22.95
CA ASP A 247 11.60 -16.03 -22.38
C ASP A 247 10.53 -14.89 -22.45
N LEU A 248 10.72 -13.87 -23.31
CA LEU A 248 9.70 -12.86 -23.62
C LEU A 248 9.23 -12.86 -25.09
N ASP A 249 9.72 -13.80 -25.91
CA ASP A 249 9.45 -13.84 -27.35
C ASP A 249 8.18 -14.62 -27.74
N ASP A 250 7.39 -15.15 -26.79
CA ASP A 250 6.20 -15.96 -27.11
C ASP A 250 4.86 -15.22 -26.96
N LEU A 251 4.88 -13.88 -26.89
CA LEU A 251 3.70 -13.05 -27.11
C LEU A 251 3.98 -12.06 -28.23
N ASP A 252 3.53 -12.42 -29.44
CA ASP A 252 3.48 -11.58 -30.64
C ASP A 252 2.44 -10.44 -30.45
N PHE A 253 2.57 -9.68 -29.36
CA PHE A 253 1.67 -8.61 -28.98
C PHE A 253 2.12 -7.32 -29.65
N GLU A 254 1.56 -7.03 -30.83
CA GLU A 254 1.71 -5.73 -31.47
C GLU A 254 1.20 -4.63 -30.53
N MET A 255 2.12 -3.92 -29.88
CA MET A 255 1.79 -2.77 -29.05
C MET A 255 1.04 -1.72 -29.90
N PRO A 256 -0.08 -1.16 -29.40
CA PRO A 256 -0.82 -0.14 -30.12
C PRO A 256 0.06 1.09 -30.35
N ASN A 257 0.07 1.59 -31.58
CA ASN A 257 0.92 2.73 -31.94
C ASN A 257 0.41 4.03 -31.28
N GLN A 258 1.29 5.03 -31.22
CA GLN A 258 1.00 6.31 -30.58
C GLN A 258 -0.22 7.05 -31.18
N SER A 259 -0.56 6.79 -32.45
CA SER A 259 -1.75 7.40 -33.08
C SER A 259 -3.05 6.77 -32.59
N ASP A 260 -3.02 5.48 -32.27
CA ASP A 260 -4.17 4.77 -31.73
C ASP A 260 -4.42 5.15 -30.27
N ILE A 261 -3.36 5.33 -29.48
CA ILE A 261 -3.44 5.81 -28.10
C ILE A 261 -4.06 7.20 -28.04
N LYS A 262 -3.62 8.13 -28.91
CA LYS A 262 -4.17 9.49 -28.97
C LYS A 262 -5.65 9.52 -29.38
N LYS A 263 -6.06 8.70 -30.34
CA LYS A 263 -7.48 8.58 -30.70
C LYS A 263 -8.32 8.05 -29.55
N MET A 264 -7.79 7.11 -28.76
CA MET A 264 -8.49 6.58 -27.60
C MET A 264 -8.63 7.62 -26.50
N GLN A 265 -7.55 8.36 -26.25
CA GLN A 265 -7.53 9.47 -25.31
C GLN A 265 -8.55 10.54 -25.70
N GLU A 266 -8.58 10.96 -26.97
CA GLU A 266 -9.58 11.90 -27.48
C GLU A 266 -11.00 11.33 -27.33
N GLN A 267 -11.23 10.04 -27.59
CA GLN A 267 -12.56 9.43 -27.45
C GLN A 267 -13.03 9.33 -25.99
N LEU A 268 -12.14 9.09 -25.03
CA LEU A 268 -12.47 8.97 -23.61
C LEU A 268 -12.54 10.32 -22.89
N PHE A 269 -11.74 11.29 -23.33
CA PHE A 269 -11.41 12.48 -22.54
C PHE A 269 -11.61 13.82 -23.26
N ALA A 270 -12.02 13.85 -24.54
CA ALA A 270 -12.21 15.12 -25.26
C ALA A 270 -13.27 16.04 -24.63
N ASP A 271 -14.27 15.47 -23.97
CA ASP A 271 -15.39 16.21 -23.36
C ASP A 271 -15.28 16.31 -21.83
N LEU A 272 -14.17 15.87 -21.21
CA LEU A 272 -14.01 15.81 -19.74
C LEU A 272 -14.27 17.15 -19.03
N ASP A 273 -13.85 18.26 -19.64
CA ASP A 273 -14.00 19.61 -19.09
C ASP A 273 -15.43 20.19 -19.26
N GLY A 274 -16.35 19.44 -19.86
CA GLY A 274 -17.77 19.79 -20.02
C GLY A 274 -18.63 19.41 -18.80
N GLU A 275 -19.82 19.98 -18.71
CA GLU A 275 -20.77 19.79 -17.57
C GLU A 275 -21.14 18.32 -17.33
N ASP A 276 -21.18 17.50 -18.39
CA ASP A 276 -21.44 16.04 -18.35
C ASP A 276 -20.20 15.21 -18.75
N GLY A 277 -19.00 15.79 -18.67
CA GLY A 277 -17.78 15.20 -19.24
C GLY A 277 -17.38 13.86 -18.62
N LEU A 278 -17.55 13.74 -17.31
CA LEU A 278 -17.26 12.53 -16.54
C LEU A 278 -18.29 11.43 -16.82
N ASP A 279 -19.58 11.77 -16.87
CA ASP A 279 -20.65 10.80 -17.16
C ASP A 279 -20.51 10.24 -18.59
N LYS A 280 -20.17 11.07 -19.56
CA LYS A 280 -19.86 10.62 -20.93
C LYS A 280 -18.63 9.71 -21.00
N ALA A 281 -17.61 9.98 -20.19
CA ALA A 281 -16.44 9.10 -20.12
C ALA A 281 -16.82 7.72 -19.54
N PHE A 282 -17.69 7.68 -18.53
CA PHE A 282 -18.23 6.44 -17.98
C PHE A 282 -19.13 5.68 -18.97
N GLU A 283 -20.01 6.37 -19.69
CA GLU A 283 -20.82 5.75 -20.76
C GLU A 283 -19.93 5.16 -21.87
N THR A 284 -18.87 5.87 -22.25
CA THR A 284 -17.91 5.41 -23.25
C THR A 284 -17.11 4.20 -22.74
N MET A 285 -16.70 4.19 -21.47
CA MET A 285 -16.06 3.04 -20.84
C MET A 285 -16.98 1.82 -20.80
N GLN A 286 -18.25 2.01 -20.46
CA GLN A 286 -19.24 0.95 -20.45
C GLN A 286 -19.45 0.38 -21.86
N ALA A 287 -19.55 1.24 -22.87
CA ALA A 287 -19.65 0.81 -24.26
C ALA A 287 -18.41 0.04 -24.74
N LEU A 288 -17.20 0.45 -24.35
CA LEU A 288 -15.95 -0.25 -24.67
C LEU A 288 -15.87 -1.62 -23.96
N ARG A 289 -16.36 -1.70 -22.72
CA ARG A 289 -16.46 -2.96 -21.97
C ARG A 289 -17.44 -3.93 -22.63
N GLU A 290 -18.61 -3.46 -23.05
CA GLU A 290 -19.60 -4.27 -23.77
C GLU A 290 -19.10 -4.74 -25.14
N GLN A 291 -18.33 -3.89 -25.84
CA GLN A 291 -17.65 -4.28 -27.08
C GLN A 291 -16.59 -5.36 -26.81
N GLY A 292 -15.77 -5.20 -25.76
CA GLY A 292 -14.72 -6.15 -25.39
C GLY A 292 -15.22 -7.55 -25.04
N GLN A 293 -16.42 -7.68 -24.49
CA GLN A 293 -17.03 -8.98 -24.15
C GLN A 293 -17.23 -9.89 -25.38
N ASN A 294 -17.45 -9.29 -26.55
CA ASN A 294 -17.72 -10.02 -27.79
C ASN A 294 -16.47 -10.25 -28.65
N LEU A 295 -15.30 -9.72 -28.25
CA LEU A 295 -14.05 -9.87 -28.97
C LEU A 295 -13.27 -11.13 -28.56
N PRO A 296 -12.49 -11.74 -29.49
CA PRO A 296 -11.49 -12.75 -29.17
C PRO A 296 -10.45 -12.24 -28.15
N ASP A 297 -9.83 -13.16 -27.41
CA ASP A 297 -8.91 -12.83 -26.32
C ASP A 297 -7.77 -11.88 -26.74
N GLU A 298 -7.19 -12.11 -27.92
CA GLU A 298 -6.11 -11.26 -28.45
C GLU A 298 -6.58 -9.81 -28.72
N GLU A 299 -7.75 -9.64 -29.33
CA GLU A 299 -8.32 -8.33 -29.65
C GLU A 299 -8.79 -7.60 -28.38
N ARG A 300 -9.28 -8.35 -27.40
CA ARG A 300 -9.70 -7.81 -26.10
C ARG A 300 -8.50 -7.31 -25.29
N ARG A 301 -7.38 -8.03 -25.30
CA ARG A 301 -6.12 -7.57 -24.69
C ARG A 301 -5.59 -6.31 -25.38
N LYS A 302 -5.64 -6.23 -26.71
CA LYS A 302 -5.27 -5.03 -27.47
C LYS A 302 -6.13 -3.82 -27.10
N LEU A 303 -7.43 -4.03 -26.91
CA LEU A 303 -8.36 -2.97 -26.47
C LEU A 303 -8.04 -2.51 -25.03
N ALA A 304 -7.80 -3.44 -24.10
CA ALA A 304 -7.45 -3.13 -22.73
C ALA A 304 -6.13 -2.34 -22.63
N ALA A 305 -5.08 -2.78 -23.33
CA ALA A 305 -3.80 -2.08 -23.39
C ALA A 305 -3.95 -0.65 -23.96
N LYS A 306 -4.79 -0.48 -24.98
CA LYS A 306 -5.07 0.84 -25.58
C LYS A 306 -5.80 1.79 -24.62
N VAL A 307 -6.75 1.27 -23.84
CA VAL A 307 -7.45 2.05 -22.80
C VAL A 307 -6.47 2.42 -21.69
N ALA A 308 -5.73 1.46 -21.12
CA ALA A 308 -4.76 1.71 -20.05
C ALA A 308 -3.70 2.75 -20.44
N LEU A 309 -3.12 2.64 -21.63
CA LEU A 309 -2.12 3.59 -22.14
C LEU A 309 -2.71 4.99 -22.38
N SER A 310 -3.99 5.10 -22.73
CA SER A 310 -4.66 6.39 -22.88
C SER A 310 -4.92 7.09 -21.54
N PHE A 311 -5.18 6.33 -20.47
CA PHE A 311 -5.26 6.84 -19.10
C PHE A 311 -3.90 7.31 -18.59
N ALA A 312 -2.84 6.52 -18.79
CA ALA A 312 -1.48 6.90 -18.43
C ALA A 312 -1.08 8.22 -19.13
N ALA A 313 -1.38 8.34 -20.43
CA ALA A 313 -1.13 9.57 -21.19
C ALA A 313 -1.94 10.79 -20.70
N GLN A 314 -3.16 10.59 -20.19
CA GLN A 314 -4.01 11.66 -19.66
C GLN A 314 -3.58 12.10 -18.25
N LEU A 315 -3.16 11.16 -17.42
CA LEU A 315 -2.70 11.40 -16.05
C LEU A 315 -1.22 11.82 -15.97
N GLY A 316 -0.50 11.76 -17.10
CA GLY A 316 0.90 12.17 -17.21
C GLY A 316 1.88 11.20 -16.53
N VAL A 317 1.53 9.91 -16.48
CA VAL A 317 2.27 8.84 -15.80
C VAL A 317 2.90 7.87 -16.79
#